data_AF-A0A962RGN4-F1
#
_entry.id   AF-A0A962RGN4-F1
#
_cell.length_a   1.000
_cell.length_b   1.000
_cell.length_c   1.000
_cell.angle_alpha   90.00
_cell.angle_beta   90.00
_cell.angle_gamma   90.00
#
_symmetry.space_group_name_H-M   'P 1'
#
loop_
_entity.id
_entity.type
_entity.pdbx_description
1 polymer ?
#
loop_
_entity_poly.entity_id
_entity_poly.type
_entity_poly.pdbx_seq_one_letter_code
_entity_poly.pdbx_strand_id
1 'polypeptide(L)'
;MREEVTYRLAYRSASYVVLEYVRPVLKHRATGKLSQPPAPAALWDGTLADVSFVAGLLVEKLVYHQPLYRQHQRLEREGITLSRTTLSNLVHHGITPLEPIYQAQFAQVLQSKVLAIDETPVRAGLEQPGKMRLAWYWPIYGQDDEVVLTFSRSRGHKHLLATLGAFNGKIIADGHSAYRAYASQCRGTTLAQCWTHSRREFVKAENAEPDAVAQALDYIGQLYQIEAHIKDKQFDLAKTQQMRAEQSKPIVDAFFTWCEQQCQRMDLVPSNPLSKALKYVRDREQALRLFLADPELPMDTNHVERTLRVIPMGRNYRSLAIMQGWRSRHIARARVSPMISPSSAHRCLA
;
A
#
# COMPACT_ATOMS: atom_id res chain seq x y z
N MET A 1 -27.36 -38.18 -27.63
CA MET A 1 -25.99 -37.69 -27.88
C MET A 1 -25.45 -37.14 -26.57
N ARG A 2 -24.27 -37.61 -26.14
CA ARG A 2 -23.60 -37.11 -24.93
C ARG A 2 -22.40 -36.31 -25.44
N GLU A 3 -22.40 -35.01 -25.21
CA GLU A 3 -21.30 -34.14 -25.62
C GLU A 3 -20.24 -34.12 -24.52
N GLU A 4 -18.98 -34.26 -24.91
CA GLU A 4 -17.82 -34.19 -24.02
C GLU A 4 -17.04 -32.91 -24.36
N VAL A 5 -17.14 -31.91 -23.48
CA VAL A 5 -16.51 -30.59 -23.71
C VAL A 5 -15.17 -30.55 -22.98
N THR A 6 -14.09 -30.26 -23.71
CA THR A 6 -12.74 -30.07 -23.15
C THR A 6 -12.28 -28.63 -23.35
N TYR A 7 -11.93 -27.95 -22.26
CA TYR A 7 -11.39 -26.59 -22.29
C TYR A 7 -9.87 -26.60 -22.26
N ARG A 8 -9.22 -25.80 -23.12
CA ARG A 8 -7.77 -25.60 -23.11
C ARG A 8 -7.46 -24.11 -23.03
N LEU A 9 -6.53 -23.74 -22.16
CA LEU A 9 -6.06 -22.37 -22.01
C LEU A 9 -5.02 -22.06 -23.10
N ALA A 10 -5.33 -21.11 -23.99
CA ALA A 10 -4.40 -20.60 -24.99
C ALA A 10 -3.92 -19.20 -24.60
N TYR A 11 -2.63 -18.92 -24.85
CA TYR A 11 -2.06 -17.59 -24.64
C TYR A 11 -2.04 -16.81 -25.96
N ARG A 12 -2.66 -15.63 -25.97
CA ARG A 12 -2.57 -14.65 -27.07
C ARG A 12 -1.74 -13.47 -26.58
N SER A 13 -0.58 -13.26 -27.20
CA SER A 13 0.30 -12.14 -26.84
C SER A 13 -0.44 -10.80 -27.00
N ALA A 14 -0.22 -9.87 -26.07
CA ALA A 14 -0.70 -8.51 -26.21
C ALA A 14 0.08 -7.82 -27.34
N SER A 15 -0.63 -7.35 -28.37
CA SER A 15 -0.07 -6.60 -29.49
C SER A 15 -0.25 -5.10 -29.29
N TYR A 16 0.77 -4.31 -29.62
CA TYR A 16 0.66 -2.86 -29.69
C TYR A 16 0.11 -2.45 -31.06
N VAL A 17 -0.77 -1.45 -31.08
CA VAL A 17 -1.34 -0.90 -32.32
C VAL A 17 -1.16 0.62 -32.35
N VAL A 18 -0.97 1.18 -33.55
CA VAL A 18 -0.91 2.62 -33.77
C VAL A 18 -2.27 3.07 -34.29
N LEU A 19 -2.93 3.96 -33.54
CA LEU A 19 -4.22 4.53 -33.95
C LEU A 19 -3.98 5.76 -34.83
N GLU A 20 -4.40 5.69 -36.09
CA GLU A 20 -4.34 6.81 -37.03
C GLU A 20 -5.69 7.54 -37.07
N TYR A 21 -5.67 8.84 -36.77
CA TYR A 21 -6.85 9.70 -36.84
C TYR A 21 -6.75 10.67 -38.02
N VAL A 22 -7.41 10.30 -39.13
CA VAL A 22 -7.49 11.15 -40.34
C VAL A 22 -8.67 12.12 -40.21
N ARG A 23 -8.40 13.42 -40.30
CA ARG A 23 -9.42 14.48 -40.15
C ARG A 23 -9.46 15.38 -41.38
N PRO A 24 -10.58 15.40 -42.13
CA PRO A 24 -10.68 16.23 -43.33
C PRO A 24 -10.69 17.71 -42.95
N VAL A 25 -9.91 18.51 -43.68
CA VAL A 25 -9.96 19.97 -43.60
C VAL A 25 -10.86 20.45 -44.73
N LEU A 26 -12.03 20.97 -44.37
CA LEU A 26 -13.04 21.42 -45.31
C LEU A 26 -12.95 22.94 -45.48
N LYS A 27 -12.88 23.42 -46.72
CA LYS A 27 -12.97 24.85 -47.03
C LYS A 27 -14.39 25.20 -47.42
N HIS A 28 -15.03 26.07 -46.65
CA HIS A 28 -16.36 26.57 -46.98
C HIS A 28 -16.26 27.55 -48.17
N ARG A 29 -16.82 27.18 -49.33
CA ARG A 29 -16.63 27.93 -50.59
C ARG A 29 -17.14 29.38 -50.52
N ALA A 30 -18.27 29.61 -49.85
CA ALA A 30 -18.90 30.93 -49.80
C ALA A 30 -18.17 31.91 -48.87
N THR A 31 -17.48 31.44 -47.84
CA THR A 31 -16.87 32.29 -46.80
C THR A 31 -15.34 32.19 -46.77
N GLY A 32 -14.75 31.26 -47.54
CA GLY A 32 -13.32 30.96 -47.52
C GLY A 32 -12.82 30.31 -46.22
N LYS A 33 -13.67 30.15 -45.20
CA LYS A 33 -13.30 29.67 -43.86
C LYS A 33 -12.97 28.17 -43.89
N LEU A 34 -11.87 27.80 -43.23
CA LEU A 34 -11.51 26.40 -43.00
C LEU A 34 -12.27 25.87 -41.78
N SER A 35 -12.80 24.66 -41.92
CA SER A 35 -13.48 23.90 -40.87
C SER A 35 -12.84 22.52 -40.78
N GLN A 36 -12.55 22.06 -39.57
CA GLN A 36 -12.00 20.73 -39.32
C GLN A 36 -12.72 20.14 -38.11
N PRO A 37 -13.14 18.86 -38.16
CA PRO A 37 -13.63 18.17 -36.98
C PRO A 37 -12.59 18.20 -35.84
N PRO A 38 -13.01 18.39 -34.58
CA PRO A 38 -12.08 18.37 -33.45
C PRO A 38 -11.31 17.04 -33.40
N ALA A 39 -10.07 17.09 -32.91
CA ALA A 39 -9.32 15.87 -32.64
C ALA A 39 -10.04 15.06 -31.55
N PRO A 40 -9.95 13.72 -31.56
CA PRO A 40 -10.32 12.92 -30.41
C PRO A 40 -9.63 13.45 -29.15
N ALA A 41 -10.34 13.39 -28.02
CA ALA A 41 -9.79 13.82 -26.75
C ALA A 41 -8.57 12.97 -26.40
N ALA A 42 -7.45 13.63 -26.13
CA ALA A 42 -6.25 13.00 -25.66
C ALA A 42 -6.23 13.01 -24.12
N LEU A 43 -5.46 12.11 -23.48
CA LEU A 43 -5.39 12.06 -22.02
C LEU A 43 -4.83 13.35 -21.40
N TRP A 44 -3.90 13.99 -22.12
CA TRP A 44 -3.41 15.34 -21.89
C TRP A 44 -2.83 15.90 -23.20
N ASP A 45 -2.67 17.22 -23.27
CA ASP A 45 -2.26 17.88 -24.51
C ASP A 45 -0.91 17.38 -25.04
N GLY A 46 -0.90 17.00 -26.32
CA GLY A 46 0.31 16.59 -27.02
C GLY A 46 0.83 15.18 -26.67
N THR A 47 0.06 14.37 -25.93
CA THR A 47 0.40 12.95 -25.77
C THR A 47 0.27 12.19 -27.09
N LEU A 48 1.21 11.29 -27.34
CA LEU A 48 1.17 10.32 -28.45
C LEU A 48 0.65 8.96 -27.98
N ALA A 49 0.44 8.79 -26.67
CA ALA A 49 -0.02 7.54 -26.08
C ALA A 49 -1.53 7.56 -25.87
N ASP A 50 -2.19 6.49 -26.31
CA ASP A 50 -3.58 6.22 -26.02
C ASP A 50 -3.79 5.82 -24.55
N VAL A 51 -5.03 5.97 -24.06
CA VAL A 51 -5.43 5.59 -22.70
C VAL A 51 -5.10 4.13 -22.39
N SER A 52 -5.35 3.24 -23.33
CA SER A 52 -5.09 1.80 -23.19
C SER A 52 -3.60 1.50 -22.94
N PHE A 53 -2.72 2.22 -23.63
CA PHE A 53 -1.28 2.07 -23.47
C PHE A 53 -0.80 2.57 -22.10
N VAL A 54 -1.26 3.76 -21.68
CA VAL A 54 -0.89 4.33 -20.37
C VAL A 54 -1.42 3.45 -19.24
N ALA A 55 -2.66 2.97 -19.33
CA ALA A 55 -3.24 2.06 -18.34
C ALA A 55 -2.45 0.75 -18.24
N GLY A 56 -2.11 0.13 -19.38
CA GLY A 56 -1.27 -1.06 -19.44
C GLY A 56 0.12 -0.85 -18.81
N LEU A 57 0.79 0.25 -19.17
CA LEU A 57 2.09 0.66 -18.62
C LEU A 57 2.05 0.79 -17.09
N LEU A 58 0.98 1.41 -16.55
CA LEU A 58 0.77 1.56 -15.11
C LEU A 58 0.50 0.23 -14.43
N VAL A 59 -0.36 -0.62 -14.99
CA VAL A 59 -0.68 -1.95 -14.43
C VAL A 59 0.56 -2.83 -14.43
N GLU A 60 1.30 -2.91 -15.54
CA GLU A 60 2.55 -3.67 -15.62
C GLU A 60 3.58 -3.18 -14.59
N LYS A 61 3.71 -1.86 -14.42
CA LYS A 61 4.68 -1.27 -13.48
C LYS A 61 4.27 -1.42 -12.02
N LEU A 62 3.02 -1.13 -11.67
CA LEU A 62 2.56 -0.95 -10.30
C LEU A 62 1.97 -2.24 -9.72
N VAL A 63 1.21 -2.99 -10.52
CA VAL A 63 0.55 -4.24 -10.08
C VAL A 63 1.48 -5.44 -10.29
N TYR A 64 2.05 -5.57 -11.48
CA TYR A 64 2.92 -6.71 -11.82
C TYR A 64 4.41 -6.44 -11.59
N HIS A 65 4.74 -5.28 -11.04
CA HIS A 65 6.09 -4.87 -10.68
C HIS A 65 7.14 -5.01 -11.80
N GLN A 66 6.73 -4.85 -13.06
CA GLN A 66 7.66 -4.84 -14.20
C GLN A 66 8.40 -3.49 -14.27
N PRO A 67 9.73 -3.46 -14.11
CA PRO A 67 10.48 -2.22 -14.18
C PRO A 67 10.40 -1.62 -15.59
N LEU A 68 10.37 -0.28 -15.67
CA LEU A 68 10.26 0.45 -16.94
C LEU A 68 11.35 0.08 -17.95
N TYR A 69 12.53 -0.31 -17.49
CA TYR A 69 13.58 -0.82 -18.37
C TYR A 69 13.18 -2.11 -19.11
N ARG A 70 12.52 -3.06 -18.44
CA ARG A 70 12.05 -4.30 -19.10
C ARG A 70 10.90 -4.03 -20.06
N GLN A 71 9.99 -3.12 -19.68
CA GLN A 71 8.91 -2.71 -20.57
C GLN A 71 9.46 -1.98 -21.82
N HIS A 72 10.48 -1.13 -21.64
CA HIS A 72 11.21 -0.49 -22.73
C HIS A 72 11.85 -1.51 -23.69
N GLN A 73 12.56 -2.51 -23.18
CA GLN A 73 13.12 -3.59 -24.01
C GLN A 73 12.06 -4.39 -24.76
N ARG A 74 10.90 -4.62 -24.15
CA ARG A 74 9.78 -5.30 -24.81
C ARG A 74 9.24 -4.48 -25.97
N LEU A 75 9.06 -3.17 -25.78
CA LEU A 75 8.64 -2.26 -26.84
C LEU A 75 9.63 -2.23 -28.00
N GLU A 76 10.94 -2.18 -27.71
CA GLU A 76 11.98 -2.23 -28.75
C GLU A 76 11.92 -3.53 -29.58
N ARG A 77 11.66 -4.68 -28.93
CA ARG A 77 11.51 -5.98 -29.62
C ARG A 77 10.27 -6.05 -30.50
N GLU A 78 9.23 -5.29 -30.16
CA GLU A 78 8.00 -5.14 -30.95
C GLU A 78 8.14 -4.04 -32.04
N GLY A 79 9.35 -3.52 -32.25
CA GLY A 79 9.64 -2.50 -33.26
C GLY A 79 9.25 -1.07 -32.87
N ILE A 80 8.93 -0.82 -31.60
CA ILE A 80 8.50 0.49 -31.09
C ILE A 80 9.68 1.19 -30.42
N THR A 81 10.18 2.24 -31.07
CA THR A 81 11.30 3.05 -30.57
C THR A 81 10.81 4.22 -29.73
N LEU A 82 11.03 4.15 -28.41
CA LEU A 82 10.68 5.20 -27.45
C LEU A 82 11.84 5.46 -26.49
N SER A 83 12.00 6.70 -26.03
CA SER A 83 12.99 6.99 -24.99
C SER A 83 12.50 6.51 -23.61
N ARG A 84 13.43 6.11 -22.73
CA ARG A 84 13.10 5.76 -21.34
C ARG A 84 12.48 6.94 -20.58
N THR A 85 12.90 8.15 -20.90
CA THR A 85 12.34 9.38 -20.34
C THR A 85 10.87 9.54 -20.72
N THR A 86 10.50 9.22 -21.96
CA THR A 86 9.11 9.22 -22.41
C THR A 86 8.26 8.29 -21.55
N LEU A 87 8.69 7.04 -21.33
CA LEU A 87 7.96 6.10 -20.48
C LEU A 87 7.82 6.60 -19.04
N SER A 88 8.86 7.20 -18.46
CA SER A 88 8.78 7.81 -17.14
C SER A 88 7.74 8.93 -17.10
N ASN A 89 7.73 9.80 -18.11
CA ASN A 89 6.77 10.90 -18.22
C ASN A 89 5.34 10.37 -18.38
N LEU A 90 5.13 9.34 -19.20
CA LEU A 90 3.81 8.71 -19.36
C LEU A 90 3.28 8.15 -18.03
N VAL A 91 4.13 7.52 -17.23
CA VAL A 91 3.75 7.07 -15.88
C VAL A 91 3.37 8.26 -14.99
N HIS A 92 4.19 9.31 -14.96
CA HIS A 92 3.92 10.48 -14.12
C HIS A 92 2.62 11.18 -14.49
N HIS A 93 2.39 11.44 -15.77
CA HIS A 93 1.16 12.07 -16.25
C HIS A 93 -0.04 11.13 -16.13
N GLY A 94 0.14 9.83 -16.33
CA GLY A 94 -0.93 8.83 -16.19
C GLY A 94 -1.45 8.67 -14.77
N ILE A 95 -0.64 9.00 -13.75
CA ILE A 95 -1.06 8.96 -12.34
C ILE A 95 -1.87 10.22 -11.97
N THR A 96 -1.63 11.36 -12.62
CA THR A 96 -2.31 12.63 -12.26
C THR A 96 -3.85 12.55 -12.28
N PRO A 97 -4.51 11.93 -13.29
CA PRO A 97 -5.96 11.75 -13.28
C PRO A 97 -6.49 10.88 -12.13
N LEU A 98 -5.65 10.11 -11.45
CA LEU A 98 -6.05 9.26 -10.32
C LEU A 98 -6.08 10.01 -8.99
N GLU A 99 -5.53 11.23 -8.94
CA GLU A 99 -5.48 12.04 -7.71
C GLU A 99 -6.86 12.27 -7.08
N PRO A 100 -7.94 12.60 -7.81
CA PRO A 100 -9.26 12.79 -7.21
C PRO A 100 -9.80 11.51 -6.54
N ILE A 101 -9.48 10.33 -7.09
CA ILE A 101 -9.85 9.03 -6.52
C ILE A 101 -9.11 8.82 -5.21
N TYR A 102 -7.80 9.08 -5.21
CA TYR A 102 -6.98 9.04 -4.00
C TYR A 102 -7.51 9.98 -2.91
N GLN A 103 -7.87 11.22 -3.27
CA GLN A 103 -8.39 12.20 -2.32
C GLN A 103 -9.76 11.79 -1.74
N ALA A 104 -10.65 11.25 -2.58
CA ALA A 104 -11.94 10.73 -2.13
C ALA A 104 -11.77 9.55 -1.16
N GLN A 105 -10.90 8.59 -1.52
CA GLN A 105 -10.59 7.44 -0.66
C GLN A 105 -9.93 7.88 0.66
N PHE A 106 -9.03 8.87 0.61
CA PHE A 106 -8.39 9.42 1.80
C PHE A 106 -9.39 10.10 2.73
N ALA A 107 -10.33 10.89 2.17
CA ALA A 107 -11.39 11.51 2.94
C ALA A 107 -12.33 10.48 3.59
N GLN A 108 -12.58 9.35 2.92
CA GLN A 108 -13.42 8.28 3.44
C GLN A 108 -12.71 7.48 4.55
N VAL A 109 -11.44 7.12 4.35
CA VAL A 109 -10.63 6.45 5.38
C VAL A 109 -10.62 7.25 6.67
N LEU A 110 -10.46 8.57 6.61
CA LEU A 110 -10.45 9.44 7.80
C LEU A 110 -11.79 9.49 8.56
N GLN A 111 -12.90 9.00 7.99
CA GLN A 111 -14.19 8.87 8.67
C GLN A 111 -14.34 7.54 9.40
N SER A 112 -13.42 6.60 9.22
CA SER A 112 -13.42 5.32 9.93
C SER A 112 -13.28 5.53 11.44
N LYS A 113 -13.96 4.71 12.24
CA LYS A 113 -13.82 4.73 13.71
C LYS A 113 -12.50 4.13 14.16
N VAL A 114 -12.01 3.15 13.41
CA VAL A 114 -10.76 2.43 13.67
C VAL A 114 -9.86 2.55 12.44
N LEU A 115 -8.62 2.98 12.66
CA LEU A 115 -7.56 3.01 11.66
C LEU A 115 -6.44 2.05 12.04
N ALA A 116 -5.95 1.28 11.08
CA ALA A 116 -4.73 0.52 11.24
C ALA A 116 -3.59 1.17 10.44
N ILE A 117 -2.46 1.45 11.10
CA ILE A 117 -1.33 2.16 10.49
C ILE A 117 -0.02 1.42 10.78
N ASP A 118 0.78 1.19 9.75
CA ASP A 118 2.07 0.51 9.87
C ASP A 118 3.13 1.05 8.90
N GLU A 119 4.14 1.74 9.43
CA GLU A 119 5.12 2.40 8.58
C GLU A 119 6.09 1.43 7.90
N THR A 120 6.24 1.61 6.59
CA THR A 120 6.99 0.70 5.72
C THR A 120 8.17 1.47 5.13
N PRO A 121 9.43 1.18 5.50
CA PRO A 121 10.59 1.93 5.03
C PRO A 121 10.83 1.73 3.52
N VAL A 122 11.19 2.79 2.79
CA VAL A 122 11.51 2.72 1.36
C VAL A 122 12.77 3.55 1.08
N ARG A 123 13.55 3.13 0.09
CA ARG A 123 14.66 3.94 -0.43
C ARG A 123 14.13 4.76 -1.61
N ALA A 124 14.08 6.09 -1.45
CA ALA A 124 13.49 6.99 -2.42
C ALA A 124 14.30 8.28 -2.55
N GLY A 125 14.62 8.64 -3.80
CA GLY A 125 15.43 9.81 -4.12
C GLY A 125 16.93 9.62 -3.85
N LEU A 126 17.74 10.52 -4.40
CA LEU A 126 19.19 10.55 -4.20
C LEU A 126 19.51 11.35 -2.93
N GLU A 127 20.27 10.74 -2.02
CA GLU A 127 20.93 11.44 -0.91
C GLU A 127 22.31 11.93 -1.36
N GLN A 128 23.05 11.06 -2.06
CA GLN A 128 24.34 11.29 -2.71
C GLN A 128 24.39 10.45 -3.99
N PRO A 129 25.33 10.68 -4.93
CA PRO A 129 25.54 9.78 -6.07
C PRO A 129 25.70 8.33 -5.59
N GLY A 130 24.83 7.43 -6.04
CA GLY A 130 24.83 6.01 -5.64
C GLY A 130 24.16 5.67 -4.31
N LYS A 131 23.85 6.66 -3.44
CA LYS A 131 23.15 6.43 -2.15
C LYS A 131 21.73 7.00 -2.18
N MET A 132 20.75 6.12 -2.06
CA MET A 132 19.35 6.51 -1.98
C MET A 132 18.97 6.91 -0.55
N ARG A 133 18.15 7.95 -0.43
CA ARG A 133 17.67 8.44 0.87
C ARG A 133 16.63 7.50 1.45
N LEU A 134 16.64 7.33 2.77
CA LEU A 134 15.60 6.60 3.49
C LEU A 134 14.33 7.46 3.60
N ALA A 135 13.19 6.86 3.31
CA ALA A 135 11.86 7.43 3.42
C ALA A 135 10.88 6.34 3.92
N TRP A 136 9.63 6.70 4.12
CA TRP A 136 8.59 5.80 4.65
C TRP A 136 7.29 5.98 3.88
N TYR A 137 6.67 4.85 3.54
CA TYR A 137 5.25 4.81 3.29
C TYR A 137 4.51 4.62 4.60
N TRP A 138 3.41 5.33 4.74
CA TRP A 138 2.49 5.30 5.86
C TRP A 138 1.14 4.85 5.33
N PRO A 139 0.96 3.53 5.16
CA PRO A 139 -0.33 2.94 4.85
C PRO A 139 -1.29 3.16 6.01
N ILE A 140 -2.49 3.62 5.67
CA ILE A 140 -3.60 3.83 6.57
C ILE A 140 -4.72 2.95 6.05
N TYR A 141 -5.19 2.07 6.91
CA TYR A 141 -6.26 1.12 6.62
C TYR A 141 -7.51 1.55 7.37
N GLY A 142 -8.61 1.75 6.64
CA GLY A 142 -9.92 2.05 7.19
C GLY A 142 -10.68 0.79 7.58
N GLN A 143 -11.79 0.94 8.30
CA GLN A 143 -12.62 -0.18 8.74
C GLN A 143 -13.36 -0.90 7.60
N ASP A 144 -13.56 -0.20 6.48
CA ASP A 144 -14.32 -0.67 5.29
C ASP A 144 -13.40 -1.29 4.21
N ASP A 145 -12.28 -1.89 4.64
CA ASP A 145 -11.23 -2.49 3.79
C ASP A 145 -10.55 -1.52 2.80
N GLU A 146 -10.54 -0.24 3.14
CA GLU A 146 -9.91 0.81 2.35
C GLU A 146 -8.44 1.00 2.72
N VAL A 147 -7.56 1.18 1.72
CA VAL A 147 -6.13 1.46 1.92
C VAL A 147 -5.74 2.76 1.26
N VAL A 148 -5.09 3.63 2.03
CA VAL A 148 -4.42 4.81 1.49
C VAL A 148 -2.96 4.83 1.90
N LEU A 149 -2.08 5.08 0.94
CA LEU A 149 -0.64 5.13 1.15
C LEU A 149 -0.17 6.58 1.14
N THR A 150 0.26 7.08 2.30
CA THR A 150 0.92 8.39 2.35
C THR A 150 2.43 8.23 2.37
N PHE A 151 3.17 9.27 1.94
CA PHE A 151 4.63 9.21 1.83
C PHE A 151 5.28 10.30 2.67
N SER A 152 6.34 9.94 3.38
CA SER A 152 7.14 10.89 4.15
C SER A 152 8.63 10.59 4.07
N ARG A 153 9.43 11.65 4.07
CA ARG A 153 10.90 11.54 4.25
C ARG A 153 11.31 11.46 5.71
N SER A 154 10.35 11.49 6.63
CA SER A 154 10.57 11.42 8.07
C SER A 154 9.72 10.32 8.69
N ARG A 155 10.26 9.64 9.70
CA ARG A 155 9.51 8.68 10.55
C ARG A 155 8.91 9.36 11.79
N GLY A 156 8.73 10.68 11.75
CA GLY A 156 8.29 11.47 12.91
C GLY A 156 6.78 11.68 12.97
N HIS A 157 6.27 11.91 14.19
CA HIS A 157 4.85 12.19 14.45
C HIS A 157 4.30 13.42 13.70
N LYS A 158 5.16 14.35 13.28
CA LYS A 158 4.77 15.51 12.45
C LYS A 158 4.06 15.09 11.16
N HIS A 159 4.45 13.95 10.57
CA HIS A 159 3.76 13.41 9.40
C HIS A 159 2.35 12.95 9.72
N LEU A 160 2.16 12.24 10.85
CA LEU A 160 0.85 11.81 11.33
C LEU A 160 -0.07 13.00 11.61
N LEU A 161 0.43 14.06 12.24
CA LEU A 161 -0.34 15.30 12.48
C LEU A 161 -0.76 15.98 11.16
N ALA A 162 0.16 16.08 10.20
CA ALA A 162 -0.15 16.69 8.90
C ALA A 162 -1.12 15.86 8.06
N THR A 163 -1.13 14.54 8.27
CA THR A 163 -1.93 13.59 7.48
C THR A 163 -3.30 13.38 8.10
N LEU A 164 -3.35 12.99 9.37
CA LEU A 164 -4.58 12.63 10.08
C LEU A 164 -5.26 13.83 10.74
N GLY A 165 -4.56 14.96 10.92
CA GLY A 165 -5.07 16.08 11.69
C GLY A 165 -5.43 15.68 13.12
N ALA A 166 -6.51 16.25 13.65
CA ALA A 166 -7.09 15.91 14.95
C ALA A 166 -8.12 14.77 14.83
N PHE A 167 -7.66 13.61 14.36
CA PHE A 167 -8.51 12.43 14.20
C PHE A 167 -9.17 12.02 15.53
N ASN A 168 -10.47 11.74 15.48
CA ASN A 168 -11.25 11.31 16.64
C ASN A 168 -11.73 9.88 16.41
N GLY A 169 -11.14 8.93 17.13
CA GLY A 169 -11.30 7.52 16.86
C GLY A 169 -10.15 6.69 17.45
N LYS A 170 -10.00 5.46 16.98
CA LYS A 170 -9.02 4.52 17.50
C LYS A 170 -7.99 4.24 16.42
N ILE A 171 -6.72 4.18 16.81
CA ILE A 171 -5.62 3.80 15.91
C ILE A 171 -4.97 2.56 16.49
N ILE A 172 -4.83 1.51 15.67
CA ILE A 172 -3.97 0.37 15.98
C ILE A 172 -2.67 0.48 15.18
N ALA A 173 -1.55 0.46 15.88
CA ALA A 173 -0.23 0.59 15.28
C ALA A 173 0.84 -0.21 16.06
N ASP A 174 2.07 -0.24 15.53
CA ASP A 174 3.24 -0.70 16.29
C ASP A 174 3.55 0.26 17.46
N GLY A 175 4.35 -0.22 18.40
CA GLY A 175 4.88 0.50 19.55
C GLY A 175 5.88 1.62 19.24
N HIS A 176 5.91 2.16 18.03
CA HIS A 176 6.82 3.27 17.68
C HIS A 176 6.43 4.57 18.42
N SER A 177 7.44 5.33 18.86
CA SER A 177 7.24 6.53 19.69
C SER A 177 6.45 7.64 18.97
N ALA A 178 6.45 7.67 17.64
CA ALA A 178 5.69 8.64 16.86
C ALA A 178 4.18 8.55 17.11
N TYR A 179 3.63 7.34 17.27
CA TYR A 179 2.20 7.14 17.52
C TYR A 179 1.82 7.63 18.91
N ARG A 180 2.64 7.33 19.92
CA ARG A 180 2.43 7.82 21.29
C ARG A 180 2.47 9.35 21.35
N ALA A 181 3.44 9.96 20.66
CA ALA A 181 3.57 11.41 20.57
C ALA A 181 2.36 12.05 19.84
N TYR A 182 1.86 11.41 18.78
CA TYR A 182 0.65 11.84 18.07
C TYR A 182 -0.59 11.75 18.99
N ALA A 183 -0.85 10.58 19.60
CA ALA A 183 -1.99 10.37 20.49
C ALA A 183 -1.98 11.32 21.70
N SER A 184 -0.81 11.68 22.22
CA SER A 184 -0.71 12.66 23.32
C SER A 184 -1.14 14.08 22.93
N GLN A 185 -1.09 14.42 21.65
CA GLN A 185 -1.51 15.74 21.12
C GLN A 185 -2.98 15.73 20.67
N CYS A 186 -3.53 14.57 20.32
CA CYS A 186 -4.90 14.41 19.85
C CYS A 186 -5.77 13.72 20.91
N ARG A 187 -6.40 14.52 21.79
CA ARG A 187 -7.20 14.00 22.92
C ARG A 187 -8.36 13.07 22.54
N GLY A 188 -8.87 13.16 21.29
CA GLY A 188 -9.91 12.27 20.77
C GLY A 188 -9.39 10.96 20.19
N THR A 189 -8.08 10.75 20.14
CA THR A 189 -7.48 9.54 19.57
C THR A 189 -7.13 8.55 20.68
N THR A 190 -7.64 7.33 20.57
CA THR A 190 -7.21 6.20 21.42
C THR A 190 -6.20 5.34 20.66
N LEU A 191 -5.00 5.16 21.21
CA LEU A 191 -3.96 4.34 20.60
C LEU A 191 -3.99 2.92 21.16
N ALA A 192 -4.41 1.97 20.33
CA ALA A 192 -4.24 0.54 20.54
C ALA A 192 -2.93 0.04 19.92
N GLN A 193 -2.47 -1.10 20.42
CA GLN A 193 -1.24 -1.71 19.93
C GLN A 193 -1.42 -3.15 19.50
N CYS A 194 -0.63 -3.52 18.49
CA CYS A 194 -0.75 -4.77 17.77
C CYS A 194 -0.03 -5.91 18.51
N TRP A 195 -0.76 -6.98 18.83
CA TRP A 195 -0.22 -8.16 19.50
C TRP A 195 0.83 -8.91 18.67
N THR A 196 0.78 -8.83 17.33
CA THR A 196 1.82 -9.40 16.46
C THR A 196 3.21 -8.82 16.77
N HIS A 197 3.28 -7.52 17.06
CA HIS A 197 4.55 -6.87 17.37
C HIS A 197 5.10 -7.31 18.73
N SER A 198 4.23 -7.45 19.73
CA SER A 198 4.58 -8.05 21.02
C SER A 198 5.09 -9.49 20.85
N ARG A 199 4.41 -10.31 20.04
CA ARG A 199 4.85 -11.68 19.71
C ARG A 199 6.23 -11.71 19.08
N ARG A 200 6.52 -10.80 18.13
CA ARG A 200 7.83 -10.70 17.46
C ARG A 200 8.97 -10.45 18.44
N GLU A 201 8.75 -9.67 19.50
CA GLU A 201 9.77 -9.44 20.53
C GLU A 201 10.07 -10.69 21.35
N PHE A 202 9.07 -11.51 21.70
CA PHE A 202 9.31 -12.78 22.39
C PHE A 202 10.03 -13.80 21.50
N VAL A 203 9.68 -13.90 20.22
CA VAL A 203 10.37 -14.81 19.28
C VAL A 203 11.87 -14.48 19.18
N LYS A 204 12.27 -13.21 19.26
CA LYS A 204 13.69 -12.83 19.29
C LYS A 204 14.44 -13.37 20.52
N ALA A 205 13.71 -13.70 21.60
CA ALA A 205 14.27 -14.24 22.83
C ALA A 205 14.29 -15.77 22.88
N GLU A 206 13.76 -16.46 21.88
CA GLU A 206 13.61 -17.93 21.85
C GLU A 206 14.93 -18.67 22.07
N ASN A 207 16.02 -18.18 21.47
CA ASN A 207 17.34 -18.78 21.62
C ASN A 207 17.93 -18.61 23.03
N ALA A 208 17.48 -17.60 23.78
CA ALA A 208 18.01 -17.29 25.11
C ALA A 208 17.20 -17.97 26.22
N GLU A 209 15.88 -17.95 26.11
CA GLU A 209 14.95 -18.44 27.14
C GLU A 209 13.79 -19.23 26.50
N PRO A 210 14.05 -20.45 25.99
CA PRO A 210 13.08 -21.19 25.19
C PRO A 210 11.79 -21.52 25.95
N ASP A 211 11.89 -21.95 27.20
CA ASP A 211 10.72 -22.37 28.00
C ASP A 211 9.80 -21.19 28.33
N ALA A 212 10.38 -20.05 28.72
CA ALA A 212 9.61 -18.84 29.02
C ALA A 212 8.96 -18.27 27.75
N VAL A 213 9.66 -18.31 26.61
CA VAL A 213 9.11 -17.88 25.32
C VAL A 213 7.99 -18.81 24.87
N ALA A 214 8.14 -20.13 25.02
CA ALA A 214 7.08 -21.08 24.70
C ALA A 214 5.80 -20.77 25.50
N GLN A 215 5.92 -20.49 26.79
CA GLN A 215 4.78 -20.11 27.64
C GLN A 215 4.13 -18.78 27.20
N ALA A 216 4.94 -17.77 26.86
CA ALA A 216 4.43 -16.50 26.31
C ALA A 216 3.66 -16.70 24.99
N LEU A 217 4.23 -17.52 24.10
CA LEU A 217 3.64 -17.82 22.80
C LEU A 217 2.38 -18.67 22.91
N ASP A 218 2.27 -19.52 23.93
CA ASP A 218 1.05 -20.28 24.21
C ASP A 218 -0.10 -19.35 24.61
N TYR A 219 0.11 -18.42 25.55
CA TYR A 219 -0.91 -17.41 25.90
C TYR A 219 -1.37 -16.61 24.68
N ILE A 220 -0.43 -16.11 23.89
CA ILE A 220 -0.74 -15.36 22.66
C ILE A 220 -1.47 -16.26 21.65
N GLY A 221 -1.06 -17.52 21.53
CA GLY A 221 -1.68 -18.52 20.66
C GLY A 221 -3.14 -18.78 21.00
N GLN A 222 -3.46 -18.92 22.29
CA GLN A 222 -4.84 -19.10 22.77
C GLN A 222 -5.72 -17.88 22.40
N LEU A 223 -5.22 -16.65 22.55
CA LEU A 223 -5.94 -15.44 22.11
C LEU A 223 -6.24 -15.47 20.62
N TYR A 224 -5.27 -15.86 19.80
CA TYR A 224 -5.44 -16.00 18.35
C TYR A 224 -6.46 -17.07 17.96
N GLN A 225 -6.53 -18.17 18.71
CA GLN A 225 -7.54 -19.21 18.48
C GLN A 225 -8.95 -18.69 18.75
N ILE A 226 -9.14 -17.90 19.80
CA ILE A 226 -10.44 -17.27 20.12
C ILE A 226 -10.83 -16.28 19.02
N GLU A 227 -9.93 -15.37 18.62
CA GLU A 227 -10.20 -14.40 17.56
C GLU A 227 -10.47 -15.07 16.20
N ALA A 228 -9.76 -16.15 15.88
CA ALA A 228 -10.02 -16.96 14.69
C ALA A 228 -11.42 -17.59 14.74
N HIS A 229 -11.80 -18.16 15.89
CA HIS A 229 -13.13 -18.74 16.08
C HIS A 229 -14.26 -17.71 15.92
N ILE A 230 -14.09 -16.51 16.50
CA ILE A 230 -15.04 -15.40 16.37
C ILE A 230 -15.22 -15.03 14.89
N LYS A 231 -14.10 -14.92 14.17
CA LYS A 231 -14.10 -14.57 12.74
C LYS A 231 -14.74 -15.65 11.88
N ASP A 232 -14.41 -16.92 12.10
CA ASP A 232 -14.91 -18.05 11.32
C ASP A 232 -16.43 -18.24 11.50
N LYS A 233 -16.95 -17.95 12.70
CA LYS A 233 -18.39 -18.01 12.99
C LYS A 233 -19.14 -16.72 12.63
N GLN A 234 -18.42 -15.67 12.23
CA GLN A 234 -18.99 -14.36 11.89
C GLN A 234 -19.94 -13.84 12.97
N PHE A 235 -19.51 -13.89 14.24
CA PHE A 235 -20.32 -13.37 15.34
C PHE A 235 -20.52 -11.85 15.23
N ASP A 236 -21.65 -11.37 15.75
CA ASP A 236 -21.91 -9.95 15.86
C ASP A 236 -21.02 -9.28 16.92
N LEU A 237 -21.06 -7.94 16.98
CA LEU A 237 -20.21 -7.17 17.90
C LEU A 237 -20.53 -7.49 19.38
N ALA A 238 -21.80 -7.74 19.71
CA ALA A 238 -22.22 -8.04 21.08
C ALA A 238 -21.66 -9.37 21.56
N LYS A 239 -21.78 -10.43 20.75
CA LYS A 239 -21.23 -11.75 21.06
C LYS A 239 -19.71 -11.76 21.00
N THR A 240 -19.10 -11.01 20.09
CA THR A 240 -17.64 -10.79 20.07
C THR A 240 -17.16 -10.20 21.39
N GLN A 241 -17.82 -9.15 21.88
CA GLN A 241 -17.48 -8.53 23.16
C GLN A 241 -17.66 -9.49 24.34
N GLN A 242 -18.76 -10.25 24.36
CA GLN A 242 -19.00 -11.26 25.39
C GLN A 242 -17.90 -12.33 25.40
N MET A 243 -17.55 -12.88 24.24
CA MET A 243 -16.48 -13.88 24.14
C MET A 243 -15.13 -13.33 24.55
N ARG A 244 -14.80 -12.08 24.17
CA ARG A 244 -13.58 -11.42 24.63
C ARG A 244 -13.57 -11.23 26.15
N ALA A 245 -14.71 -10.89 26.76
CA ALA A 245 -14.82 -10.73 28.20
C ALA A 245 -14.73 -12.06 28.98
N GLU A 246 -15.34 -13.12 28.47
CA GLU A 246 -15.39 -14.44 29.14
C GLU A 246 -14.14 -15.28 28.91
N GLN A 247 -13.55 -15.22 27.71
CA GLN A 247 -12.46 -16.11 27.31
C GLN A 247 -11.13 -15.38 27.15
N SER A 248 -11.10 -14.27 26.38
CA SER A 248 -9.84 -13.57 26.10
C SER A 248 -9.30 -12.81 27.32
N LYS A 249 -10.17 -12.16 28.10
CA LYS A 249 -9.76 -11.35 29.26
C LYS A 249 -9.01 -12.17 30.33
N PRO A 250 -9.50 -13.35 30.77
CA PRO A 250 -8.74 -14.17 31.72
C PRO A 250 -7.34 -14.56 31.22
N ILE A 251 -7.19 -14.84 29.92
CA ILE A 251 -5.90 -15.18 29.31
C ILE A 251 -4.98 -13.96 29.29
N VAL A 252 -5.49 -12.79 28.93
CA VAL A 252 -4.71 -11.54 28.95
C VAL A 252 -4.26 -11.21 30.38
N ASP A 253 -5.14 -11.35 31.36
CA ASP A 253 -4.80 -11.10 32.77
C ASP A 253 -3.73 -12.09 33.25
N ALA A 254 -3.89 -13.39 32.98
CA ALA A 254 -2.90 -14.41 33.31
C ALA A 254 -1.55 -14.14 32.62
N PHE A 255 -1.56 -13.72 31.36
CA PHE A 255 -0.36 -13.36 30.61
C PHE A 255 0.39 -12.17 31.23
N PHE A 256 -0.32 -11.11 31.65
CA PHE A 256 0.32 -9.97 32.31
C PHE A 256 0.81 -10.30 33.72
N THR A 257 0.05 -11.10 34.50
CA THR A 257 0.53 -11.63 35.79
C THR A 257 1.80 -12.46 35.61
N TRP A 258 1.84 -13.31 34.59
CA TRP A 258 3.03 -14.07 34.24
C TRP A 258 4.20 -13.15 33.85
N CYS A 259 3.96 -12.11 33.06
CA CYS A 259 4.99 -11.14 32.70
C CYS A 259 5.58 -10.43 33.93
N GLU A 260 4.74 -10.07 34.90
CA GLU A 260 5.17 -9.48 36.17
C GLU A 260 6.05 -10.44 36.98
N GLN A 261 5.65 -11.71 37.07
CA GLN A 261 6.44 -12.76 37.74
C GLN A 261 7.80 -12.96 37.06
N GLN A 262 7.84 -13.01 35.73
CA GLN A 262 9.10 -13.11 35.00
C GLN A 262 9.99 -11.88 35.19
N CYS A 263 9.42 -10.69 35.39
CA CYS A 263 10.21 -9.50 35.69
C CYS A 263 10.88 -9.53 37.08
N GLN A 264 10.43 -10.39 37.99
CA GLN A 264 10.99 -10.54 39.35
C GLN A 264 12.17 -11.53 39.40
N ARG A 265 12.42 -12.27 38.31
CA ARG A 265 13.58 -13.16 38.17
C ARG A 265 14.89 -12.37 38.30
N MET A 266 15.68 -12.70 39.31
CA MET A 266 16.96 -12.02 39.59
C MET A 266 18.08 -12.38 38.61
N ASP A 267 17.94 -13.49 37.89
CA ASP A 267 18.86 -13.98 36.87
C ASP A 267 18.76 -13.22 35.53
N LEU A 268 17.67 -12.47 35.32
CA LEU A 268 17.43 -11.73 34.08
C LEU A 268 18.07 -10.34 34.10
N VAL A 269 19.17 -10.19 33.37
CA VAL A 269 19.82 -8.89 33.15
C VAL A 269 18.99 -8.03 32.16
N PRO A 270 18.96 -6.69 32.27
CA PRO A 270 18.24 -5.81 31.33
C PRO A 270 18.66 -5.96 29.86
N SER A 271 19.84 -6.51 29.58
CA SER A 271 20.33 -6.79 28.23
C SER A 271 19.72 -8.04 27.59
N ASN A 272 19.21 -8.97 28.41
CA ASN A 272 18.62 -10.23 27.95
C ASN A 272 17.43 -9.94 27.01
N PRO A 273 17.35 -10.60 25.84
CA PRO A 273 16.21 -10.48 24.94
C PRO A 273 14.83 -10.63 25.60
N LEU A 274 14.69 -11.55 26.57
CA LEU A 274 13.43 -11.75 27.30
C LEU A 274 13.07 -10.52 28.14
N SER A 275 14.04 -9.94 28.88
CA SER A 275 13.85 -8.70 29.65
C SER A 275 13.38 -7.54 28.76
N LYS A 276 13.90 -7.47 27.52
CA LYS A 276 13.47 -6.45 26.54
C LYS A 276 12.04 -6.69 26.07
N ALA A 277 11.66 -7.94 25.81
CA ALA A 277 10.28 -8.30 25.42
C ALA A 277 9.28 -8.01 26.56
N LEU A 278 9.61 -8.41 27.80
CA LEU A 278 8.79 -8.15 28.98
C LEU A 278 8.61 -6.64 29.21
N LYS A 279 9.70 -5.86 29.14
CA LYS A 279 9.63 -4.40 29.22
C LYS A 279 8.77 -3.82 28.10
N TYR A 280 8.93 -4.31 26.87
CA TYR A 280 8.16 -3.85 25.72
C TYR A 280 6.67 -3.99 25.99
N VAL A 281 6.21 -5.16 26.43
CA VAL A 281 4.79 -5.45 26.66
C VAL A 281 4.24 -4.74 27.90
N ARG A 282 5.01 -4.68 28.99
CA ARG A 282 4.62 -3.96 30.21
C ARG A 282 4.39 -2.47 29.95
N ASP A 283 5.27 -1.81 29.19
CA ASP A 283 5.11 -0.39 28.84
C ASP A 283 3.89 -0.10 27.94
N ARG A 284 3.13 -1.15 27.57
CA ARG A 284 2.07 -1.19 26.55
C ARG A 284 0.82 -1.91 27.01
N GLU A 285 0.77 -2.35 28.26
CA GLU A 285 -0.30 -3.19 28.80
C GLU A 285 -1.70 -2.58 28.59
N GLN A 286 -1.86 -1.30 28.91
CA GLN A 286 -3.13 -0.59 28.70
C GLN A 286 -3.55 -0.57 27.23
N ALA A 287 -2.60 -0.31 26.31
CA ALA A 287 -2.87 -0.25 24.88
C ALA A 287 -3.17 -1.63 24.26
N LEU A 288 -2.57 -2.69 24.82
CA LEU A 288 -2.80 -4.09 24.42
C LEU A 288 -4.10 -4.65 24.95
N ARG A 289 -4.66 -4.10 26.04
CA ARG A 289 -5.97 -4.50 26.58
C ARG A 289 -7.16 -3.87 25.88
N LEU A 290 -6.96 -2.82 25.07
CA LEU A 290 -8.08 -2.06 24.47
C LEU A 290 -9.01 -2.90 23.61
N PHE A 291 -8.51 -3.91 22.89
CA PHE A 291 -9.35 -4.78 22.06
C PHE A 291 -10.37 -5.59 22.88
N LEU A 292 -10.11 -5.83 24.17
CA LEU A 292 -11.05 -6.52 25.05
C LEU A 292 -12.29 -5.67 25.34
N ALA A 293 -12.10 -4.35 25.45
CA ALA A 293 -13.17 -3.42 25.78
C ALA A 293 -14.02 -3.06 24.55
N ASP A 294 -13.44 -3.15 23.35
CA ASP A 294 -14.06 -2.69 22.11
C ASP A 294 -14.07 -3.78 21.04
N PRO A 295 -15.25 -4.32 20.67
CA PRO A 295 -15.37 -5.37 19.66
C PRO A 295 -15.00 -4.92 18.24
N GLU A 296 -15.08 -3.61 17.92
CA GLU A 296 -14.69 -3.09 16.59
C GLU A 296 -13.17 -3.03 16.40
N LEU A 297 -12.39 -3.04 17.49
CA LEU A 297 -10.94 -2.95 17.45
C LEU A 297 -10.33 -4.35 17.22
N PRO A 298 -9.57 -4.57 16.12
CA PRO A 298 -8.88 -5.83 15.91
C PRO A 298 -7.69 -5.98 16.87
N MET A 299 -7.31 -7.23 17.15
CA MET A 299 -6.15 -7.53 17.99
C MET A 299 -4.80 -7.24 17.29
N ASP A 300 -4.79 -7.28 15.95
CA ASP A 300 -3.59 -7.05 15.16
C ASP A 300 -3.85 -6.33 13.82
N THR A 301 -2.75 -5.99 13.15
CA THR A 301 -2.70 -5.38 11.82
C THR A 301 -2.32 -6.38 10.73
N ASN A 302 -2.37 -7.69 10.98
CA ASN A 302 -1.88 -8.70 10.02
C ASN A 302 -2.70 -8.73 8.73
N HIS A 303 -4.00 -8.46 8.81
CA HIS A 303 -4.87 -8.33 7.64
C HIS A 303 -4.38 -7.18 6.74
N VAL A 304 -3.97 -6.06 7.34
CA VAL A 304 -3.37 -4.91 6.66
C VAL A 304 -1.99 -5.26 6.09
N GLU A 305 -1.11 -5.90 6.87
CA GLU A 305 0.23 -6.28 6.42
C GLU A 305 0.17 -7.16 5.14
N ARG A 306 -0.79 -8.09 5.07
CA ARG A 306 -0.99 -8.95 3.89
C ARG A 306 -1.35 -8.14 2.64
N THR A 307 -2.27 -7.20 2.76
CA THR A 307 -2.67 -6.30 1.66
C THR A 307 -1.50 -5.43 1.20
N LEU A 308 -0.64 -5.02 2.14
CA LEU A 308 0.51 -4.15 1.86
C LEU A 308 1.76 -4.89 1.36
N ARG A 309 1.77 -6.22 1.28
CA ARG A 309 2.92 -7.01 0.79
C ARG A 309 3.36 -6.62 -0.63
N VAL A 310 2.48 -6.02 -1.42
CA VAL A 310 2.80 -5.44 -2.74
C VAL A 310 3.91 -4.39 -2.67
N ILE A 311 4.04 -3.64 -1.57
CA ILE A 311 5.06 -2.61 -1.41
C ILE A 311 6.46 -3.24 -1.22
N PRO A 312 6.70 -4.17 -0.26
CA PRO A 312 7.94 -4.93 -0.17
C PRO A 312 8.32 -5.67 -1.46
N MET A 313 7.37 -6.28 -2.16
CA MET A 313 7.64 -6.96 -3.43
C MET A 313 8.20 -5.97 -4.46
N GLY A 314 7.60 -4.79 -4.56
CA GLY A 314 8.07 -3.66 -5.36
C GLY A 314 9.49 -3.14 -5.04
N ARG A 315 10.05 -3.42 -3.85
CA ARG A 315 11.37 -2.91 -3.43
C ARG A 315 12.55 -3.54 -4.17
N ASN A 316 12.36 -4.71 -4.76
CA ASN A 316 13.40 -5.35 -5.59
C ASN A 316 13.68 -4.56 -6.87
N TYR A 317 12.82 -3.58 -7.20
CA TYR A 317 12.90 -2.76 -8.40
C TYR A 317 12.89 -1.28 -7.98
N ARG A 318 14.05 -0.61 -8.06
CA ARG A 318 14.39 0.70 -7.45
C ARG A 318 13.57 1.94 -7.90
N SER A 319 12.39 1.77 -8.52
CA SER A 319 11.66 2.86 -9.22
C SER A 319 10.21 3.09 -8.76
N LEU A 320 9.84 2.68 -7.55
CA LEU A 320 8.47 2.86 -7.02
C LEU A 320 8.23 4.21 -6.33
N ALA A 321 9.16 5.17 -6.41
CA ALA A 321 8.99 6.49 -5.80
C ALA A 321 8.17 7.43 -6.71
N ILE A 322 6.87 7.19 -6.85
CA ILE A 322 5.99 8.11 -7.59
C ILE A 322 4.69 8.31 -6.82
N MET A 323 4.70 9.22 -5.84
CA MET A 323 3.45 9.87 -5.40
C MET A 323 3.61 11.36 -5.05
N GLN A 324 4.82 11.95 -4.91
CA GLN A 324 4.96 13.39 -4.60
C GLN A 324 6.11 14.14 -5.31
N GLY A 325 6.57 13.66 -6.48
CA GLY A 325 7.73 14.24 -7.17
C GLY A 325 7.52 15.59 -7.87
N TRP A 326 6.28 16.10 -7.98
CA TRP A 326 5.94 17.07 -9.04
C TRP A 326 6.04 18.56 -8.69
N ARG A 327 6.45 18.96 -7.48
CA ARG A 327 6.55 20.40 -7.17
C ARG A 327 7.70 21.13 -7.86
N SER A 328 8.49 20.52 -8.73
CA SER A 328 9.58 21.24 -9.39
C SER A 328 10.01 20.63 -10.73
N ARG A 329 9.80 21.43 -11.79
CA ARG A 329 10.55 21.52 -13.07
C ARG A 329 9.90 20.92 -14.34
N HIS A 330 9.31 21.86 -15.05
CA HIS A 330 9.48 22.22 -16.47
C HIS A 330 9.23 21.21 -17.60
N ILE A 331 8.35 21.69 -18.46
CA ILE A 331 7.94 21.24 -19.79
C ILE A 331 9.14 21.19 -20.73
N ALA A 332 9.34 20.06 -21.41
CA ALA A 332 10.12 20.01 -22.64
C ALA A 332 9.36 19.15 -23.66
N ARG A 333 8.97 19.79 -24.77
CA ARG A 333 8.32 19.17 -25.93
C ARG A 333 9.29 18.20 -26.62
N ALA A 334 8.86 16.98 -26.88
CA ALA A 334 9.52 16.08 -27.83
C ALA A 334 8.89 16.23 -29.23
N ARG A 335 9.72 16.45 -30.25
CA ARG A 335 9.34 16.28 -31.66
C ARG A 335 9.63 14.83 -32.06
N VAL A 336 8.67 14.18 -32.72
CA VAL A 336 8.88 12.92 -33.43
C VAL A 336 8.86 13.23 -34.92
N SER A 337 9.93 12.90 -35.64
CA SER A 337 9.96 12.94 -37.10
C SER A 337 9.39 11.63 -37.66
N PRO A 338 8.47 11.66 -38.64
CA PRO A 338 8.04 10.45 -39.32
C PRO A 338 9.06 10.10 -40.40
N MET A 339 9.77 9.00 -40.25
CA MET A 339 10.39 8.29 -41.37
C MET A 339 9.68 6.95 -41.51
N ILE A 340 8.64 6.90 -42.36
CA ILE A 340 8.12 5.65 -42.90
C ILE A 340 7.87 5.89 -44.40
N SER A 341 8.64 5.19 -45.24
CA SER A 341 8.41 5.07 -46.68
C SER A 341 7.19 4.18 -46.96
N PRO A 342 6.41 4.42 -48.02
CA PRO A 342 5.20 3.68 -48.31
C PRO A 342 5.54 2.32 -48.95
N SER A 343 5.03 1.23 -48.39
CA SER A 343 4.96 -0.05 -49.11
C SER A 343 3.87 -0.95 -48.53
N SER A 344 3.07 -1.48 -49.45
CA SER A 344 2.03 -2.52 -49.37
C SER A 344 0.72 -2.18 -48.65
N ALA A 345 -0.23 -1.75 -49.48
CA ALA A 345 -1.66 -1.70 -49.22
C ALA A 345 -2.27 -3.09 -49.02
N HIS A 346 -3.21 -3.21 -48.08
CA HIS A 346 -4.37 -4.08 -48.22
C HIS A 346 -5.63 -3.29 -47.90
N ARG A 347 -6.35 -2.92 -48.97
CA ARG A 347 -7.76 -2.55 -48.91
C ARG A 347 -8.56 -3.82 -48.60
N CYS A 348 -9.26 -3.87 -47.48
CA CYS A 348 -10.48 -4.66 -47.38
C CYS A 348 -11.65 -3.69 -47.51
N LEU A 349 -12.34 -3.78 -48.64
CA LEU A 349 -13.68 -3.25 -48.83
C LEU A 349 -14.65 -4.20 -48.13
N ALA A 350 -15.50 -3.65 -47.26
CA ALA A 350 -16.86 -4.10 -47.00
C ALA A 350 -17.67 -2.87 -46.58
#